data_AF-A0A955Q3Z4-F1
#
_entry.id   AF-A0A955Q3Z4-F1
#
_cell.length_a   1.000
_cell.length_b   1.000
_cell.length_c   1.000
_cell.angle_alpha   90.00
_cell.angle_beta   90.00
_cell.angle_gamma   90.00
#
_symmetry.space_group_name_H-M   'P 1'
#
loop_
_entity.id
_entity.type
_entity.pdbx_description
1 polymer ?
#
loop_
_entity_poly.entity_id
_entity_poly.type
_entity_poly.pdbx_seq_one_letter_code
_entity_poly.pdbx_strand_id
1 'polypeptide(L)' 'MKTRGTGIIGYNVQTAVDAEHHLIVAHEVTNTGSDHHQLHHMAQQAKEAIGAETLVCRR' A
#
# COMPACT_ATOMS: atom_id res chain seq x y z
N MET A 1 16.35 18.15 1.00
CA MET A 1 15.13 18.76 0.42
C MET A 1 14.87 20.06 1.16
N LYS A 2 14.91 21.23 0.48
CA LYS A 2 14.72 22.55 1.12
C LYS A 2 13.25 22.95 1.08
N THR A 3 12.67 23.28 2.23
CA THR A 3 11.28 23.74 2.35
C THR A 3 11.25 25.26 2.46
N ARG A 4 10.48 25.91 1.60
CA ARG A 4 10.25 27.36 1.68
C ARG A 4 8.98 27.59 2.49
N GLY A 5 9.10 27.66 3.81
CA GLY A 5 8.06 28.19 4.72
C GLY A 5 6.80 27.33 4.96
N THR A 6 6.51 26.35 4.11
CA THR A 6 5.45 25.35 4.31
C THR A 6 6.11 23.98 4.41
N GLY A 7 5.79 23.19 5.44
CA GLY A 7 6.36 21.85 5.65
C GLY A 7 6.24 20.97 4.39
N ILE A 8 7.15 20.00 4.24
CA ILE A 8 7.02 18.97 3.20
C ILE A 8 5.76 18.18 3.47
N ILE A 9 4.84 18.17 2.50
CA ILE A 9 3.73 17.23 2.46
C ILE A 9 4.21 16.00 1.69
N GLY A 10 4.30 14.87 2.38
CA GLY A 10 4.62 13.57 1.80
C GLY A 10 3.36 12.71 1.69
N TYR A 11 3.32 11.86 0.66
CA TYR A 11 2.30 10.84 0.51
C TYR A 11 2.97 9.47 0.46
N ASN A 12 2.41 8.51 1.17
CA ASN A 12 2.80 7.11 1.14
C ASN A 12 1.88 6.37 0.18
N VAL A 13 2.46 5.69 -0.80
CA VAL A 13 1.73 4.84 -1.75
C VAL A 13 2.06 3.40 -1.45
N GLN A 14 1.02 2.56 -1.35
CA GLN A 14 1.14 1.12 -1.16
C GLN A 14 0.34 0.41 -2.23
N THR A 15 0.88 -0.69 -2.75
CA THR A 15 0.28 -1.44 -3.85
C THR A 15 0.43 -2.93 -3.58
N ALA A 16 -0.66 -3.67 -3.68
CA ALA A 16 -0.67 -5.12 -3.75
C ALA A 16 -0.72 -5.58 -5.20
N VAL A 17 0.14 -6.53 -5.54
CA VAL A 17 0.23 -7.10 -6.88
C VAL A 17 0.01 -8.60 -6.83
N ASP A 18 -0.71 -9.10 -7.83
CA ASP A 18 -0.72 -10.51 -8.17
C ASP A 18 0.49 -10.78 -9.08
N ALA A 19 1.44 -11.56 -8.54
CA ALA A 19 2.68 -11.87 -9.23
C ALA A 19 2.50 -12.86 -10.39
N GLU A 20 1.47 -13.70 -10.36
CA GLU A 20 1.20 -14.70 -11.41
C GLU A 20 0.60 -14.04 -12.64
N HIS A 21 -0.39 -13.18 -12.43
CA HIS A 21 -1.12 -12.51 -13.51
C HIS A 21 -0.54 -11.13 -13.88
N HIS A 22 0.46 -10.67 -13.13
CA HIS A 22 1.07 -9.33 -13.27
C HIS A 22 0.06 -8.18 -13.13
N LEU A 23 -0.94 -8.34 -12.26
CA LEU A 23 -2.02 -7.38 -12.04
C LEU A 23 -1.81 -6.61 -10.74
N ILE A 24 -2.17 -5.32 -10.73
CA ILE A 24 -2.36 -4.56 -9.50
C ILE A 24 -3.76 -4.85 -8.99
N VAL A 25 -3.87 -5.38 -7.77
CA VAL A 25 -5.15 -5.85 -7.22
C VAL A 25 -5.72 -4.93 -6.14
N ALA A 26 -4.85 -4.16 -5.48
CA ALA A 26 -5.25 -3.11 -4.56
C ALA A 26 -4.16 -2.02 -4.49
N HIS A 27 -4.56 -0.78 -4.26
CA HIS A 27 -3.63 0.34 -4.07
C HIS A 27 -4.22 1.39 -3.13
N GLU A 28 -3.37 2.07 -2.37
CA GLU A 28 -3.78 3.11 -1.44
C GLU A 28 -2.73 4.22 -1.39
N VAL A 29 -3.20 5.47 -1.31
CA VAL A 29 -2.37 6.66 -1.13
C VAL A 29 -2.79 7.34 0.16
N THR A 30 -1.85 7.49 1.11
CA THR A 30 -2.09 8.10 2.41
C THR A 30 -1.19 9.30 2.60
N ASN A 31 -1.64 10.33 3.32
CA ASN A 31 -0.79 11.43 3.78
C ASN A 31 -0.33 11.24 5.24
N THR A 32 -0.51 10.03 5.77
CA THR A 32 -0.10 9.68 7.13
C THR A 32 1.41 9.64 7.19
N GLY A 33 2.02 10.35 8.15
CA GLY A 33 3.49 10.45 8.29
C GLY A 33 4.22 9.16 8.68
N SER A 34 3.51 8.03 8.75
CA SER A 34 4.04 6.70 9.07
C SER A 34 3.30 5.66 8.22
N ASP A 35 4.05 4.69 7.70
CA ASP A 35 3.59 3.52 6.95
C ASP A 35 3.37 2.28 7.85
N HIS A 36 3.69 2.41 9.15
CA HIS A 36 3.53 1.31 10.11
C HIS A 36 2.06 0.89 10.24
N HIS A 37 1.81 -0.42 10.26
CA HIS A 37 0.47 -1.06 10.28
C HIS A 37 -0.41 -0.87 9.02
N GLN A 38 0.05 -0.21 7.96
CA GLN A 38 -0.77 0.00 6.76
C GLN A 38 -0.81 -1.23 5.81
N LEU A 39 0.16 -2.15 5.95
CA LEU A 39 0.20 -3.39 5.17
C LEU A 39 -0.97 -4.36 5.48
N HIS A 40 -1.51 -4.35 6.70
CA HIS A 40 -2.63 -5.23 7.04
C HIS A 40 -3.89 -4.86 6.26
N HIS A 41 -4.15 -3.56 6.15
CA HIS A 41 -5.28 -3.03 5.38
C HIS A 41 -5.12 -3.33 3.89
N MET A 42 -3.92 -3.13 3.34
CA MET A 42 -3.60 -3.49 1.96
C MET A 42 -3.79 -4.99 1.68
N ALA A 43 -3.42 -5.84 2.64
CA ALA A 43 -3.61 -7.29 2.54
C ALA A 43 -5.10 -7.68 2.57
N GLN A 44 -5.94 -7.02 3.38
CA GLN A 44 -7.39 -7.28 3.38
C GLN A 44 -8.02 -6.91 2.04
N GLN A 45 -7.72 -5.72 1.51
CA GLN A 45 -8.20 -5.29 0.19
C GLN A 45 -7.77 -6.26 -0.91
N ALA A 46 -6.51 -6.71 -0.88
CA ALA A 46 -6.01 -7.67 -1.85
C ALA A 46 -6.74 -9.01 -1.78
N LYS A 47 -7.03 -9.53 -0.57
CA LYS A 47 -7.81 -10.77 -0.40
C LYS A 47 -9.22 -10.66 -0.98
N GLU A 48 -9.90 -9.55 -0.72
CA GLU A 48 -11.23 -9.28 -1.24
C GLU A 48 -11.22 -9.15 -2.77
N ALA A 49 -10.24 -8.46 -3.32
CA ALA A 49 -10.13 -8.23 -4.77
C ALA A 49 -9.88 -9.52 -5.57
N ILE A 50 -9.06 -10.44 -5.05
CA ILE A 50 -8.72 -11.69 -5.75
C ILE A 50 -9.51 -12.91 -5.24
N GLY A 51 -10.34 -12.75 -4.21
CA GLY A 51 -11.12 -13.84 -3.60
C GLY A 51 -10.27 -14.90 -2.90
N ALA A 52 -9.08 -14.55 -2.37
CA ALA A 52 -8.18 -15.49 -1.71
C ALA A 52 -8.26 -15.45 -0.18
N GLU A 53 -8.29 -16.60 0.47
CA GLU A 53 -8.31 -16.69 1.94
C GLU A 53 -6.93 -16.42 2.57
N THR A 54 -5.85 -16.72 1.84
CA THR A 54 -4.46 -16.60 2.31
C THR A 54 -3.62 -15.80 1.32
N LEU A 55 -2.77 -14.91 1.84
CA LEU A 55 -1.76 -14.18 1.07
C LEU A 55 -0.36 -14.57 1.57
N VAL A 56 0.59 -14.67 0.65
CA VAL A 56 2.01 -14.84 1.00
C VAL A 56 2.68 -13.48 1.02
N CYS A 57 3.12 -13.05 2.20
CA CYS A 57 4.01 -11.90 2.33
C CYS A 57 5.46 -12.37 2.16
N ARG A 58 6.16 -11.86 1.15
CA ARG A 58 7.61 -12.06 0.99
C ARG A 58 8.33 -10.83 1.52
N ARG A 59 9.38 -11.04 2.31
CA ARG A 59 10.26 -9.98 2.83
C ARG A 59 11.31 -9.59 1.81
#